data_AF-Q63HP3-F1
#
_entry.id   AF-Q63HP3-F1
#
_cell.length_a   1.000
_cell.length_b   1.000
_cell.length_c   1.000
_cell.angle_alpha   90.00
_cell.angle_beta   90.00
_cell.angle_gamma   90.00
#
_symmetry.space_group_name_H-M   'P 1'
#
loop_
_entity.id
_entity.type
_entity.pdbx_description
1 polymer ?
#
loop_
_entity_poly.entity_id
_entity_poly.type
_entity_poly.pdbx_seq_one_letter_code
_entity_poly.pdbx_strand_id
1 'polypeptide(L)'
;GPIIFGFTIDSTCILWDINDCGIKGACWIYDNIKMAHMLVAISVTCKVITMFFNGFAIFLYKPPPSATDVSFHKENAVVTNVLAEQDLNKIVKEG
;
A
#
# COMPACT_ATOMS: atom_id res chain seq x y z
N GLY A 1 -9.05 -15.42 7.00
CA GLY A 1 -8.13 -15.22 8.13
C GLY A 1 -7.78 -16.52 8.81
N PRO A 2 -8.67 -17.11 9.63
CA PRO A 2 -8.31 -18.20 10.55
C PRO A 2 -8.03 -19.54 9.85
N ILE A 3 -8.66 -19.82 8.69
CA ILE A 3 -8.49 -21.10 7.98
C ILE A 3 -7.09 -21.26 7.40
N ILE A 4 -6.56 -20.21 6.75
CA ILE A 4 -5.21 -20.24 6.15
C ILE A 4 -4.16 -20.37 7.26
N PHE A 5 -4.39 -19.68 8.38
CA PHE A 5 -3.50 -19.74 9.53
C PHE A 5 -3.50 -21.13 10.19
N GLY A 6 -4.68 -21.74 10.36
CA GLY A 6 -4.80 -23.10 10.86
C GLY A 6 -4.10 -24.13 9.98
N PHE A 7 -4.31 -24.07 8.66
CA PHE A 7 -3.62 -24.95 7.72
C PHE A 7 -2.10 -24.74 7.72
N THR A 8 -1.65 -23.49 7.81
CA THR A 8 -0.22 -23.17 7.89
C THR A 8 0.40 -23.82 9.12
N ILE A 9 -0.27 -23.71 10.27
CA ILE A 9 0.20 -24.30 11.53
C ILE A 9 0.28 -25.82 11.42
N ASP A 10 -0.79 -26.46 10.95
CA ASP A 10 -0.85 -27.92 10.80
C ASP A 10 0.24 -28.44 9.85
N SER A 11 0.55 -27.70 8.77
CA SER A 11 1.58 -28.07 7.79
C SER A 11 3.02 -27.98 8.29
N THR A 12 3.26 -27.20 9.35
CA THR A 12 4.59 -26.98 9.92
C THR A 12 4.88 -27.89 11.12
N CYS A 13 3.92 -28.73 11.49
CA CYS A 13 4.10 -29.70 12.56
C CYS A 13 5.16 -30.74 12.20
N ILE A 14 6.19 -30.88 13.04
CA ILE A 14 7.23 -31.92 12.89
C ILE A 14 6.80 -33.19 13.63
N LEU A 15 6.22 -33.05 14.83
CA LEU A 15 5.83 -34.17 15.69
C LEU A 15 4.41 -33.97 16.22
N TRP A 16 3.53 -34.88 15.81
CA TRP A 16 2.16 -34.98 16.31
C TRP A 16 2.13 -35.73 17.64
N ASP A 17 1.37 -35.22 18.61
CA ASP A 17 1.04 -35.98 19.82
C ASP A 17 0.09 -37.11 19.45
N ILE A 18 0.46 -38.35 19.80
CA ILE A 18 -0.35 -39.54 19.55
C ILE A 18 -0.64 -40.15 20.92
N ASN A 19 -1.91 -40.12 21.32
CA ASN A 19 -2.34 -40.72 22.59
C ASN A 19 -2.33 -42.24 22.53
N ASP A 20 -2.42 -42.93 23.68
CA ASP A 20 -2.33 -44.40 23.79
C ASP A 20 -3.35 -45.16 22.91
N CYS A 21 -4.45 -44.51 22.52
CA CYS A 21 -5.43 -45.03 21.56
C CYS A 21 -5.07 -44.81 20.08
N GLY A 22 -3.89 -44.25 19.75
CA GLY A 22 -3.45 -43.97 18.39
C GLY A 22 -4.13 -42.77 17.72
N ILE A 23 -4.84 -41.93 18.47
CA ILE A 23 -5.51 -40.73 17.93
C ILE A 23 -4.48 -39.60 17.83
N LYS A 24 -4.64 -38.73 16.83
CA LYS A 24 -3.81 -37.55 16.62
C LYS A 24 -4.36 -36.37 17.43
N GLY A 25 -3.56 -35.89 18.37
CA GLY A 25 -3.84 -34.75 19.25
C GLY A 25 -3.26 -33.44 18.71
N ALA A 26 -2.82 -32.57 19.63
CA ALA A 26 -2.15 -31.32 19.27
C ALA A 26 -0.71 -31.58 18.78
N CYS A 27 -0.13 -30.65 18.03
CA CYS A 27 1.27 -30.75 17.66
C CYS A 27 2.18 -30.26 18.81
N TRP A 28 3.23 -31.03 19.12
CA TRP A 28 4.18 -30.72 20.19
C TRP A 28 5.30 -29.80 19.71
N ILE A 29 5.85 -30.07 18.52
CA ILE A 29 7.02 -29.39 17.98
C ILE A 29 6.71 -28.87 16.58
N TYR A 30 6.76 -27.55 16.45
CA TYR A 30 6.58 -26.83 15.20
C TYR A 30 7.92 -26.40 14.62
N ASP A 31 8.03 -26.46 13.30
CA ASP A 31 9.19 -25.95 12.58
C ASP A 31 9.12 -24.43 12.44
N ASN A 32 9.93 -23.71 13.24
CA ASN A 32 9.98 -22.25 13.20
C ASN A 32 10.42 -21.69 11.84
N ILE A 33 11.28 -22.41 11.10
CA ILE A 33 11.77 -21.97 9.80
C ILE A 33 10.67 -22.10 8.75
N LYS A 34 9.95 -23.22 8.74
CA LYS A 34 8.80 -23.39 7.84
C LYS A 34 7.68 -22.40 8.15
N MET A 35 7.36 -22.18 9.42
CA MET A 35 6.39 -21.17 9.85
C MET A 35 6.75 -19.78 9.33
N ALA A 36 8.01 -19.35 9.54
CA ALA A 36 8.49 -18.05 9.06
C ALA A 36 8.41 -17.95 7.54
N HIS A 37 8.84 -18.98 6.81
CA HIS A 37 8.77 -19.02 5.35
C HIS A 37 7.33 -18.93 4.84
N MET A 38 6.38 -19.61 5.47
CA MET A 38 4.97 -19.54 5.12
C MET A 38 4.39 -18.14 5.33
N LEU A 39 4.68 -17.49 6.46
CA LEU A 39 4.24 -16.11 6.71
C LEU A 39 4.82 -15.13 5.68
N VAL A 40 6.09 -15.29 5.34
CA VAL A 40 6.75 -14.49 4.28
C VAL A 40 6.09 -14.76 2.93
N ALA A 41 5.84 -16.01 2.57
CA ALA A 41 5.18 -16.38 1.32
C ALA A 41 3.76 -15.78 1.22
N ILE A 42 2.98 -15.81 2.31
CA ILE A 42 1.65 -15.18 2.38
C ILE A 42 1.77 -13.67 2.18
N SER A 43 2.73 -13.02 2.84
CA SER A 43 2.97 -11.58 2.71
C SER A 43 3.33 -11.19 1.27
N VAL A 44 4.26 -11.91 0.65
CA VAL A 44 4.69 -11.69 -0.73
C VAL A 44 3.51 -11.90 -1.69
N THR A 45 2.77 -12.98 -1.52
CA THR A 45 1.59 -13.29 -2.36
C THR A 45 0.55 -12.18 -2.26
N CYS A 46 0.24 -11.73 -1.03
CA CYS A 46 -0.68 -10.62 -0.81
C CYS A 46 -0.21 -9.35 -1.51
N LYS A 47 1.08 -9.00 -1.39
CA LYS A 47 1.69 -7.85 -2.08
C LYS A 47 1.57 -7.94 -3.59
N VAL A 48 1.85 -9.09 -4.18
CA VAL A 48 1.75 -9.31 -5.63
C VAL A 48 0.31 -9.13 -6.10
N ILE A 49 -0.65 -9.69 -5.37
CA ILE A 49 -2.09 -9.53 -5.65
C ILE A 49 -2.47 -8.05 -5.59
N THR A 50 -2.07 -7.32 -4.55
CA THR A 50 -2.33 -5.88 -4.43
C THR A 50 -1.74 -5.09 -5.60
N MET A 51 -0.49 -5.37 -5.98
CA MET A 51 0.17 -4.70 -7.11
C MET A 51 -0.56 -4.98 -8.42
N PHE A 52 -1.00 -6.22 -8.63
CA PHE A 52 -1.77 -6.62 -9.81
C PHE A 52 -3.10 -5.88 -9.88
N PHE A 53 -3.89 -5.87 -8.79
CA PHE A 53 -5.16 -5.15 -8.75
C PHE A 53 -4.98 -3.64 -8.93
N ASN A 54 -3.93 -3.06 -8.36
CA ASN A 54 -3.62 -1.65 -8.53
C ASN A 54 -3.24 -1.32 -9.99
N GLY A 55 -2.40 -2.15 -10.62
CA GLY A 55 -2.04 -2.01 -12.03
C GLY A 55 -3.25 -2.17 -12.95
N PHE A 56 -4.12 -3.15 -12.66
CA PHE A 56 -5.36 -3.36 -13.39
C PHE A 56 -6.33 -2.17 -13.22
N ALA A 57 -6.43 -1.61 -12.01
CA ALA A 57 -7.21 -0.42 -11.74
C ALA A 57 -6.70 0.77 -12.56
N ILE A 58 -5.38 0.96 -12.66
CA ILE A 58 -4.78 2.01 -13.52
C ILE A 58 -5.12 1.77 -14.99
N PHE A 59 -5.10 0.51 -15.46
CA PHE A 59 -5.42 0.19 -16.85
C PHE A 59 -6.89 0.48 -17.20
N LEU A 60 -7.82 0.16 -16.30
CA LEU A 60 -9.26 0.45 -16.47
C LEU A 60 -9.63 1.89 -16.12
N TYR A 61 -8.77 2.60 -15.41
CA TYR A 61 -8.95 4.01 -15.11
C TYR A 61 -8.85 4.77 -16.41
N LYS A 62 -10.01 5.15 -16.97
CA LYS A 62 -10.08 6.10 -18.08
C LYS A 62 -9.78 7.47 -17.47
N PRO A 63 -8.56 8.02 -17.66
CA PRO A 63 -8.24 9.29 -17.05
C PRO A 63 -9.20 10.34 -17.61
N PRO A 64 -9.75 11.23 -16.77
CA PRO A 64 -10.42 12.40 -17.29
C PRO A 64 -9.42 13.18 -18.17
N PRO A 65 -9.85 13.77 -19.29
CA PRO A 65 -8.97 14.56 -20.14
C PRO A 65 -8.29 15.62 -19.27
N SER A 66 -6.97 15.49 -19.12
CA SER A 66 -6.15 16.44 -18.40
C SER A 66 -6.14 17.75 -19.19
N ALA A 67 -7.09 18.63 -18.90
CA ALA A 67 -6.88 20.06 -19.07
C ALA A 67 -5.85 20.50 -18.02
N THR A 68 -4.59 20.13 -18.21
CA THR A 68 -3.45 20.64 -17.44
C THR A 68 -2.17 20.54 -18.27
N ASP A 69 -2.17 21.13 -19.45
CA ASP A 69 -1.29 22.26 -19.63
C ASP A 69 -1.85 23.42 -18.79
N VAL A 70 -0.98 24.13 -18.07
CA VAL A 70 -1.28 25.29 -17.20
C VAL A 70 -1.65 24.99 -15.74
N SER A 71 -0.61 24.99 -14.89
CA SER A 71 -0.68 25.77 -13.64
C SER A 71 0.58 26.59 -13.32
N PHE A 72 1.62 26.56 -14.16
CA PHE A 72 2.71 27.55 -14.10
C PHE A 72 2.29 28.96 -14.55
N HIS A 73 1.12 29.13 -15.19
CA HIS A 73 0.65 30.45 -15.66
C HIS A 73 -0.20 31.22 -14.63
N LYS A 74 -0.75 30.52 -13.61
CA LYS A 74 -1.56 31.17 -12.56
C LYS A 74 -0.68 31.89 -11.54
N GLU A 75 0.50 31.36 -11.26
CA GLU A 75 1.51 32.00 -10.42
C GLU A 75 2.02 33.31 -11.07
N ASN A 76 2.34 33.27 -12.37
CA ASN A 76 2.82 34.45 -13.11
C ASN A 76 1.81 35.60 -13.15
N ALA A 77 0.51 35.30 -13.32
CA ALA A 77 -0.54 36.31 -13.34
C ALA A 77 -0.79 36.92 -11.94
N VAL A 78 -0.75 36.10 -10.88
CA VAL A 78 -0.84 36.59 -9.50
C VAL A 78 0.36 37.48 -9.17
N VAL A 79 1.57 37.06 -9.52
CA VAL A 79 2.80 37.84 -9.26
C VAL A 79 2.78 39.17 -10.03
N THR A 80 2.30 39.19 -11.27
CA THR A 80 2.19 40.42 -12.08
C THR A 80 1.21 41.42 -11.48
N ASN A 81 0.04 40.95 -11.02
CA ASN A 81 -0.95 41.80 -10.37
C ASN A 81 -0.45 42.33 -9.01
N VAL A 82 0.27 41.50 -8.25
CA VAL A 82 0.90 41.92 -6.98
C VAL A 82 1.98 42.96 -7.22
N LEU A 83 2.83 42.81 -8.24
CA LEU A 83 3.88 43.80 -8.56
C LEU A 83 3.25 45.15 -8.95
N ALA A 84 2.17 45.13 -9.74
CA ALA A 84 1.43 46.33 -10.13
C ALA A 84 0.76 47.04 -8.94
N GLU A 85 0.17 46.29 -7.99
CA GLU A 85 -0.35 46.88 -6.75
C GLU A 85 0.78 47.44 -5.86
N GLN A 86 1.95 46.81 -5.82
CA GLN A 86 3.10 47.31 -5.06
C GLN A 86 3.64 48.62 -5.63
N ASP A 87 3.72 48.77 -6.95
CA ASP A 87 4.15 50.03 -7.58
C ASP A 87 3.15 51.17 -7.34
N LEU A 88 1.84 50.91 -7.44
CA LEU A 88 0.82 51.93 -7.16
C LEU A 88 0.84 52.38 -5.69
N ASN A 89 0.99 51.44 -4.75
CA ASN A 89 1.06 51.75 -3.34
C ASN A 89 2.32 52.54 -2.96
N LYS A 90 3.42 52.38 -3.71
CA LYS A 90 4.64 53.18 -3.51
C LYS A 90 4.45 54.62 -3.99
N ILE A 91 3.78 54.83 -5.13
CA ILE A 91 3.48 56.16 -5.67
C ILE A 91 2.53 56.93 -4.75
N VAL A 92 1.50 56.25 -4.22
CA VAL A 92 0.55 56.85 -3.26
C VAL A 92 1.20 57.24 -1.93
N LYS A 93 2.31 56.60 -1.55
CA LYS A 93 2.98 56.87 -0.27
C LYS A 93 3.99 58.02 -0.33
N GLU A 94 4.43 58.42 -1.54
CA GLU A 94 5.42 59.48 -1.74
C GLU A 94 4.85 60.78 -2.34
N GLY A 95 3.53 60.86 -2.57
CA GLY A 95 2.81 62.08 -2.96
C GLY A 95 1.93 62.60 -1.83
#